data_AF-A0A8C4UNV2-F1
#
_entry.id   AF-A0A8C4UNV2-F1
#
_cell.length_a   1.000
_cell.length_b   1.000
_cell.length_c   1.000
_cell.angle_alpha   90.00
_cell.angle_beta   90.00
_cell.angle_gamma   90.00
#
_symmetry.space_group_name_H-M   'P 1'
#
loop_
_entity.id
_entity.type
_entity.pdbx_description
1 polymer ?
#
loop_
_entity_poly.entity_id
_entity_poly.type
_entity_poly.pdbx_seq_one_letter_code
_entity_poly.pdbx_strand_id
1 'polypeptide(L)'
;LTAGMHIHLSSNIFKILVTLLIAFFDRAMIEETYSRSMTKLAKSASNYTQLGTFAPVWDVFKTLTEKLANCHLDLVQRLQELIKEVHKYGDEQIKTYKKTKEDVSGTLEAVQNIQSITQALQKSKENYNAKCAEQEHLKKEGAKHRKVDKAAVKLKKATDTYKLYVEKYSVVKSVFEQKMTETAQKFQDIEETHLLHMKKIIESFVIQKFAESKGTVKERPDKRLKITDSLYLGLSTWSLGV
;
A
#
# COMPACT_ATOMS: atom_id res chain seq x y z
N LEU A 1 -18.06 5.35 -12.30
CA LEU A 1 -17.75 4.48 -11.13
C LEU A 1 -16.44 3.73 -11.34
N THR A 2 -16.33 2.90 -12.38
CA THR A 2 -15.11 2.12 -12.73
C THR A 2 -13.83 2.96 -12.85
N ALA A 3 -13.88 4.07 -13.60
CA ALA A 3 -12.75 4.99 -13.71
C ALA A 3 -12.35 5.61 -12.35
N GLY A 4 -13.32 5.89 -11.49
CA GLY A 4 -13.08 6.45 -10.15
C GLY A 4 -12.40 5.44 -9.22
N MET A 5 -12.86 4.18 -9.23
CA MET A 5 -12.24 3.09 -8.46
C MET A 5 -10.80 2.84 -8.91
N HIS A 6 -10.56 2.82 -10.21
CA HIS A 6 -9.23 2.63 -10.78
C HIS A 6 -8.25 3.77 -10.42
N ILE A 7 -8.71 5.03 -10.52
CA ILE A 7 -7.89 6.20 -10.15
C ILE A 7 -7.57 6.20 -8.65
N HIS A 8 -8.56 5.88 -7.81
CA HIS A 8 -8.37 5.82 -6.37
C HIS A 8 -7.37 4.72 -5.97
N LEU A 9 -7.54 3.52 -6.51
CA LEU A 9 -6.64 2.38 -6.29
C LEU A 9 -5.20 2.73 -6.69
N SER A 10 -5.02 3.25 -7.91
CA SER A 10 -3.70 3.67 -8.38
C SER A 10 -3.09 4.77 -7.50
N SER A 11 -3.89 5.77 -7.11
CA SER A 11 -3.42 6.84 -6.23
C SER A 11 -2.93 6.32 -4.89
N ASN A 12 -3.65 5.38 -4.28
CA ASN A 12 -3.27 4.80 -2.98
C ASN A 12 -1.99 3.98 -3.08
N ILE A 13 -1.89 3.10 -4.07
CA ILE A 13 -0.69 2.29 -4.32
C ILE A 13 0.55 3.18 -4.47
N PHE A 14 0.47 4.22 -5.31
CA PHE A 14 1.61 5.14 -5.49
C PHE A 14 1.93 5.96 -4.25
N LYS A 15 0.92 6.42 -3.49
CA LYS A 15 1.15 7.14 -2.24
C LYS A 15 1.92 6.28 -1.23
N ILE A 16 1.49 5.04 -1.02
CA ILE A 16 2.12 4.13 -0.07
C ILE A 16 3.57 3.85 -0.49
N LEU A 17 3.80 3.56 -1.77
CA LEU A 17 5.15 3.35 -2.33
C LEU A 17 6.09 4.53 -2.06
N VAL A 18 5.65 5.74 -2.42
CA VAL A 18 6.47 6.95 -2.28
C VAL A 18 6.74 7.25 -0.82
N THR A 19 5.72 7.15 0.04
CA THR A 19 5.89 7.37 1.48
C THR A 19 6.88 6.37 2.09
N LEU A 20 6.80 5.08 1.73
CA LEU A 20 7.72 4.06 2.24
C LEU A 20 9.16 4.29 1.74
N LEU A 21 9.34 4.66 0.47
CA LEU A 21 10.65 5.02 -0.08
C LEU A 21 11.29 6.16 0.69
N ILE A 22 10.56 7.27 0.88
CA ILE A 22 11.04 8.43 1.63
C ILE A 22 11.44 8.02 3.04
N ALA A 23 10.59 7.25 3.73
CA ALA A 23 10.87 6.79 5.09
C ALA A 23 12.18 5.97 5.18
N PHE A 24 12.43 5.08 4.22
CA PHE A 24 13.66 4.30 4.19
C PHE A 24 14.89 5.12 3.81
N PHE A 25 14.77 6.08 2.89
CA PHE A 25 15.86 7.00 2.56
C PHE A 25 16.26 7.85 3.78
N ASP A 26 15.28 8.48 4.43
CA ASP A 26 15.51 9.29 5.63
C ASP A 26 16.15 8.44 6.73
N ARG A 27 15.65 7.22 6.93
CA ARG A 27 16.22 6.29 7.92
C ARG A 27 17.67 5.94 7.60
N ALA A 28 18.00 5.70 6.33
CA ALA A 28 19.37 5.38 5.92
C ALA A 28 20.31 6.56 6.13
N MET A 29 19.88 7.78 5.84
CA MET A 29 20.67 9.00 6.06
C MET A 29 20.97 9.24 7.55
N ILE A 30 19.97 9.02 8.42
CA ILE A 30 20.15 9.13 9.88
C ILE A 30 21.20 8.12 10.36
N GLU A 31 21.09 6.87 9.93
CA GLU A 31 21.96 5.78 10.35
C GLU A 31 23.39 5.94 9.82
N GLU A 32 23.54 6.45 8.59
CA GLU A 32 24.84 6.78 8.02
C GLU A 32 25.54 7.91 8.81
N THR A 33 24.78 8.95 9.18
CA THR A 33 25.31 10.06 9.99
C THR A 33 25.78 9.56 11.35
N TYR A 34 25.04 8.63 11.95
CA TYR A 34 25.40 8.02 13.23
C TYR A 34 26.66 7.16 13.12
N SER A 35 26.74 6.28 12.11
CA SER A 35 27.92 5.46 11.82
C SER A 35 29.18 6.32 11.63
N ARG A 36 29.10 7.39 10.84
CA ARG A 36 30.21 8.33 10.61
C ARG A 36 30.65 9.03 11.89
N SER A 37 29.71 9.41 12.75
CA SER A 37 30.00 10.07 14.04
C SER A 37 30.69 9.11 15.00
N MET A 38 30.22 7.85 15.08
CA MET A 38 30.87 6.80 15.87
C MET A 38 32.27 6.46 15.36
N THR A 39 32.48 6.43 14.05
CA THR A 39 33.80 6.21 13.45
C THR A 39 34.78 7.33 13.84
N LYS A 40 34.32 8.59 13.88
CA LYS A 40 35.14 9.72 14.35
C LYS A 40 35.46 9.59 15.85
N LEU A 41 34.49 9.19 16.67
CA LEU A 41 34.68 8.97 18.10
C LEU A 41 35.73 7.87 18.37
N ALA A 42 35.62 6.73 17.69
CA ALA A 42 36.61 5.67 17.77
C ALA A 42 38.04 6.14 17.43
N LYS A 43 38.18 6.97 16.39
CA LYS A 43 39.48 7.56 16.02
C LYS A 43 40.00 8.54 17.07
N SER A 44 39.12 9.28 17.74
CA SER A 44 39.55 10.18 18.82
C SER A 44 40.05 9.42 20.05
N ALA A 45 39.61 8.17 20.24
CA ALA A 45 40.04 7.35 21.36
C ALA A 45 41.56 7.05 21.36
N SER A 46 42.20 7.01 20.18
CA SER A 46 43.66 6.87 20.09
C SER A 46 44.43 8.13 20.49
N ASN A 47 43.75 9.27 20.67
CA ASN A 47 44.37 10.53 21.08
C ASN A 47 44.30 10.75 22.61
N TYR A 48 43.66 9.84 23.35
CA TYR A 48 43.62 9.93 24.81
C TYR A 48 44.96 9.54 25.45
N THR A 49 45.14 9.94 26.70
CA THR A 49 46.38 9.68 27.45
C THR A 49 46.72 8.20 27.45
N GLN A 50 47.94 7.89 27.04
CA GLN A 50 48.53 6.55 27.07
C GLN A 50 49.27 6.28 28.39
N LEU A 51 49.21 7.22 29.33
CA LEU A 51 49.83 7.11 30.63
C LEU A 51 48.86 6.47 31.63
N GLY A 52 49.40 5.56 32.44
CA GLY A 52 48.69 4.91 33.54
C GLY A 52 48.06 3.57 33.17
N THR A 53 47.63 2.83 34.19
CA THR A 53 47.11 1.46 34.08
C THR A 53 45.77 1.37 33.35
N PHE A 54 45.12 2.50 33.08
CA PHE A 54 43.85 2.57 32.35
C PHE A 54 44.04 2.60 30.82
N ALA A 55 45.25 2.87 30.31
CA ALA A 55 45.50 3.01 28.87
C ALA A 55 44.91 1.87 27.99
N PRO A 56 45.03 0.58 28.36
CA PRO A 56 44.45 -0.52 27.57
C PRO A 56 42.91 -0.50 27.46
N VAL A 57 42.22 0.18 28.38
CA VAL A 57 40.76 0.30 28.35
C VAL A 57 40.30 1.22 27.21
N TRP A 58 41.13 2.20 26.80
CA TRP A 58 40.84 3.05 25.64
C TRP A 58 40.83 2.25 24.32
N ASP A 59 41.70 1.24 24.19
CA ASP A 59 41.68 0.35 23.02
C ASP A 59 40.43 -0.54 22.98
N VAL A 60 39.95 -0.98 24.15
CA VAL A 60 38.67 -1.70 24.25
C VAL A 60 37.53 -0.78 23.83
N PHE A 61 37.49 0.45 24.35
CA PHE A 61 36.47 1.45 23.99
C PHE A 61 36.47 1.74 22.49
N LYS A 62 37.65 1.96 21.90
CA LYS A 62 37.83 2.15 20.46
C LYS A 62 37.25 0.97 19.68
N THR A 63 37.67 -0.25 19.99
CA THR A 63 37.24 -1.46 19.29
C THR A 63 35.72 -1.67 19.36
N LEU A 64 35.10 -1.42 20.51
CA LEU A 64 33.65 -1.54 20.67
C LEU A 64 32.91 -0.45 19.89
N THR A 65 33.44 0.77 19.86
CA THR A 65 32.87 1.90 19.10
C THR A 65 32.99 1.67 17.60
N GLU A 66 34.09 1.10 17.10
CA GLU A 66 34.25 0.69 15.69
C GLU A 66 33.24 -0.39 15.30
N LYS A 67 33.04 -1.39 16.16
CA LYS A 67 32.02 -2.42 15.93
C LYS A 67 30.62 -1.83 15.87
N LEU A 68 30.28 -0.92 16.79
CA LEU A 68 29.00 -0.24 16.78
C LEU A 68 28.82 0.60 15.50
N ALA A 69 29.84 1.36 15.08
CA ALA A 69 29.81 2.11 13.82
C ALA A 69 29.54 1.20 12.61
N ASN A 70 30.16 0.02 12.57
CA ASN A 70 29.96 -0.96 11.51
C ASN A 70 28.54 -1.56 11.53
N CYS A 71 27.96 -1.84 12.71
CA CYS A 71 26.57 -2.28 12.80
C CYS A 71 25.60 -1.26 12.18
N HIS A 72 25.81 0.03 12.43
CA HIS A 72 25.01 1.09 11.80
C HIS A 72 25.22 1.15 10.28
N LEU A 73 26.45 0.93 9.80
CA LEU A 73 26.75 0.90 8.36
C LEU A 73 26.11 -0.30 7.67
N ASP A 74 26.16 -1.48 8.29
CA ASP A 74 25.51 -2.70 7.77
C ASP A 74 24.01 -2.50 7.61
N LEU A 75 23.36 -1.83 8.57
CA LEU A 75 21.96 -1.46 8.44
C LEU A 75 21.71 -0.50 7.28
N VAL A 76 22.58 0.49 7.05
CA VAL A 76 22.45 1.40 5.89
C VAL A 76 22.46 0.61 4.59
N GLN A 77 23.36 -0.36 4.44
CA GLN A 77 23.43 -1.21 3.26
C GLN A 77 22.12 -2.01 3.06
N ARG A 78 21.56 -2.54 4.15
CA ARG A 78 20.26 -3.26 4.12
C ARG A 78 19.09 -2.34 3.76
N LEU A 79 19.04 -1.13 4.31
CA LEU A 79 18.04 -0.13 3.94
C LEU A 79 18.14 0.21 2.44
N GLN A 80 19.35 0.29 1.89
CA GLN A 80 19.55 0.48 0.45
C GLN A 80 19.05 -0.71 -0.38
N GLU A 81 19.17 -1.94 0.11
CA GLU A 81 18.57 -3.13 -0.53
C GLU A 81 17.04 -3.06 -0.52
N LEU A 82 16.43 -2.71 0.62
CA LEU A 82 14.98 -2.54 0.73
C LEU A 82 14.47 -1.42 -0.17
N ILE A 83 15.19 -0.30 -0.28
CA ILE A 83 14.86 0.80 -1.21
C ILE A 83 14.85 0.28 -2.66
N LYS A 84 15.83 -0.55 -3.05
CA LYS A 84 15.87 -1.16 -4.39
C LYS A 84 14.68 -2.10 -4.60
N GLU A 85 14.29 -2.87 -3.59
CA GLU A 85 13.12 -3.75 -3.64
C GLU A 85 11.83 -2.95 -3.83
N VAL A 86 11.64 -1.86 -3.08
CA VAL A 86 10.46 -0.99 -3.24
C VAL A 86 10.44 -0.34 -4.62
N HIS A 87 11.57 0.13 -5.16
CA HIS A 87 11.65 0.65 -6.53
C HIS A 87 11.25 -0.41 -7.56
N LYS A 88 11.83 -1.61 -7.48
CA LYS A 88 11.52 -2.72 -8.38
C LYS A 88 10.02 -3.04 -8.36
N TYR A 89 9.44 -3.12 -7.17
CA TYR A 89 8.02 -3.37 -7.02
C TYR A 89 7.17 -2.21 -7.57
N GLY A 90 7.60 -0.96 -7.42
CA GLY A 90 6.98 0.21 -8.06
C GLY A 90 6.90 0.08 -9.59
N ASP A 91 7.98 -0.39 -10.24
CA ASP A 91 7.99 -0.65 -11.68
C ASP A 91 7.02 -1.77 -12.08
N GLU A 92 6.90 -2.82 -11.26
CA GLU A 92 5.93 -3.90 -11.43
C GLU A 92 4.48 -3.39 -11.28
N GLN A 93 4.24 -2.44 -10.37
CA GLN A 93 2.93 -1.80 -10.21
C GLN A 93 2.52 -0.97 -11.44
N ILE A 94 3.46 -0.26 -12.08
CA ILE A 94 3.18 0.46 -13.33
C ILE A 94 2.70 -0.50 -14.43
N LYS A 95 3.32 -1.68 -14.55
CA LYS A 95 2.93 -2.71 -15.53
C LYS A 95 1.55 -3.29 -15.20
N THR A 96 1.32 -3.62 -13.93
CA THR A 96 0.05 -4.17 -13.44
C THR A 96 -1.11 -3.19 -13.65
N TYR A 97 -0.87 -1.89 -13.40
CA TYR A 97 -1.83 -0.83 -13.66
C TYR A 97 -2.24 -0.74 -15.13
N LYS A 98 -1.26 -0.74 -16.05
CA LYS A 98 -1.55 -0.70 -17.50
C LYS A 98 -2.42 -1.88 -17.94
N LYS A 99 -2.05 -3.10 -17.53
CA LYS A 99 -2.82 -4.31 -17.83
C LYS A 99 -4.24 -4.25 -17.24
N THR A 100 -4.36 -3.82 -15.99
CA THR A 100 -5.66 -3.73 -15.31
C THR A 100 -6.59 -2.74 -16.02
N LYS A 101 -6.07 -1.59 -16.48
CA LYS A 101 -6.84 -0.61 -17.24
C LYS A 101 -7.44 -1.20 -18.52
N GLU A 102 -6.68 -2.02 -19.23
CA GLU A 102 -7.14 -2.71 -20.44
C GLU A 102 -8.20 -3.76 -20.09
N ASP A 103 -7.96 -4.56 -19.06
CA ASP A 103 -8.86 -5.64 -18.63
C ASP A 103 -10.24 -5.13 -18.15
N VAL A 104 -10.32 -3.91 -17.60
CA VAL A 104 -11.60 -3.33 -17.12
C VAL A 104 -12.34 -2.50 -18.17
N SER A 105 -11.81 -2.40 -19.39
CA SER A 105 -12.44 -1.66 -20.50
C SER A 105 -13.84 -2.20 -20.84
N GLY A 106 -14.03 -3.52 -20.85
CA GLY A 106 -15.33 -4.14 -21.11
C GLY A 106 -16.39 -3.82 -20.05
N THR A 107 -15.99 -3.43 -18.83
CA THR A 107 -16.90 -2.95 -17.78
C THR A 107 -17.32 -1.51 -18.03
N LEU A 108 -16.43 -0.68 -18.59
CA LEU A 108 -16.78 0.68 -19.02
C LEU A 108 -17.86 0.67 -20.09
N GLU A 109 -17.76 -0.24 -21.07
CA GLU A 109 -18.79 -0.42 -22.10
C GLU A 109 -20.13 -0.83 -21.49
N ALA A 110 -20.13 -1.77 -20.52
CA ALA A 110 -21.35 -2.19 -19.83
C ALA A 110 -21.99 -1.04 -19.04
N VAL A 111 -21.19 -0.17 -18.42
CA VAL A 111 -21.66 1.06 -17.75
C VAL A 111 -22.32 2.01 -18.75
N GLN A 112 -21.72 2.22 -19.92
CA GLN A 112 -22.30 3.09 -20.96
C GLN A 112 -23.60 2.50 -21.52
N ASN A 113 -23.63 1.19 -21.75
CA ASN A 113 -24.82 0.49 -22.24
C ASN A 113 -25.99 0.58 -21.26
N ILE A 114 -25.74 0.37 -19.95
CA ILE A 114 -26.82 0.48 -18.96
C ILE A 114 -27.32 1.92 -18.83
N GLN A 115 -26.44 2.92 -18.92
CA GLN A 115 -26.84 4.33 -18.93
C GLN A 115 -27.73 4.66 -20.14
N SER A 116 -27.32 4.23 -21.33
CA SER A 116 -28.07 4.43 -22.58
C SER A 116 -29.45 3.77 -22.54
N ILE A 117 -29.53 2.49 -22.17
CA ILE A 117 -30.81 1.77 -22.13
C ILE A 117 -31.73 2.30 -21.03
N THR A 118 -31.19 2.77 -19.90
CA THR A 118 -31.97 3.40 -18.83
C THR A 118 -32.64 4.68 -19.33
N GLN A 119 -31.92 5.53 -20.07
CA GLN A 119 -32.48 6.74 -20.66
C GLN A 119 -33.56 6.42 -21.71
N ALA A 120 -33.30 5.44 -22.59
CA ALA A 120 -34.27 5.03 -23.59
C ALA A 120 -35.55 4.42 -22.96
N LEU A 121 -35.39 3.61 -21.92
CA LEU A 121 -36.49 3.05 -21.14
C LEU A 121 -37.33 4.16 -20.51
N GLN A 122 -36.70 5.13 -19.86
CA GLN A 122 -37.38 6.26 -19.24
C GLN A 122 -38.21 7.05 -20.27
N LYS A 123 -37.62 7.39 -21.42
CA LYS A 123 -38.32 8.09 -22.51
C LYS A 123 -39.50 7.28 -23.05
N SER A 124 -39.35 5.96 -23.19
CA SER A 124 -40.45 5.09 -23.65
C SER A 124 -41.59 5.00 -22.64
N LYS A 125 -41.28 5.00 -21.33
CA LYS A 125 -42.25 5.03 -20.24
C LYS A 125 -43.06 6.32 -20.22
N GLU A 126 -42.39 7.47 -20.36
CA GLU A 126 -43.05 8.77 -20.46
C GLU A 126 -43.99 8.85 -21.67
N ASN A 127 -43.56 8.34 -22.82
CA ASN A 127 -44.40 8.27 -24.02
C ASN A 127 -45.61 7.33 -23.83
N TYR A 128 -45.43 6.16 -23.19
CA TYR A 128 -46.53 5.26 -22.84
C TYR A 128 -47.57 5.96 -21.95
N ASN A 129 -47.12 6.63 -20.88
CA ASN A 129 -47.99 7.38 -19.97
C ASN A 129 -48.76 8.49 -20.69
N ALA A 130 -48.09 9.24 -21.59
CA ALA A 130 -48.74 10.26 -22.41
C ALA A 130 -49.84 9.68 -23.31
N LYS A 131 -49.62 8.48 -23.89
CA LYS A 131 -50.63 7.79 -24.71
C LYS A 131 -51.79 7.21 -23.91
N CYS A 132 -51.54 6.76 -22.68
CA CYS A 132 -52.60 6.38 -21.74
C CYS A 132 -53.52 7.58 -21.45
N ALA A 133 -52.93 8.72 -21.08
CA ALA A 133 -53.69 9.94 -20.78
C ALA A 133 -54.51 10.44 -21.98
N GLU A 134 -53.93 10.46 -23.20
CA GLU A 134 -54.63 10.82 -24.45
C GLU A 134 -55.84 9.90 -24.69
N GLN A 135 -55.69 8.58 -24.47
CA GLN A 135 -56.77 7.63 -24.69
C GLN A 135 -57.90 7.79 -23.66
N GLU A 136 -57.58 7.99 -22.39
CA GLU A 136 -58.58 8.20 -21.34
C GLU A 136 -59.38 9.49 -21.57
N HIS A 137 -58.70 10.56 -21.96
CA HIS A 137 -59.34 11.84 -22.29
C HIS A 137 -60.37 11.69 -23.41
N LEU A 138 -59.98 11.06 -24.53
CA LEU A 138 -60.89 10.84 -25.66
C LEU A 138 -62.09 9.95 -25.32
N LYS A 139 -61.93 9.00 -24.38
CA LYS A 139 -63.04 8.18 -23.87
C LYS A 139 -64.00 8.99 -23.00
N LYS A 140 -63.50 9.85 -22.12
CA LYS A 140 -64.30 10.69 -21.21
C LYS A 140 -65.11 11.76 -21.96
N GLU A 141 -64.55 12.34 -23.02
CA GLU A 141 -65.22 13.35 -23.83
C GLU A 141 -66.21 12.79 -24.87
N GLY A 142 -66.41 11.46 -24.92
CA GLY A 142 -67.31 10.85 -25.90
C GLY A 142 -66.85 11.07 -27.35
N ALA A 143 -65.54 11.12 -27.60
CA ALA A 143 -65.02 11.34 -28.94
C ALA A 143 -65.49 10.25 -29.93
N LYS A 144 -65.61 10.60 -31.21
CA LYS A 144 -66.03 9.67 -32.27
C LYS A 144 -65.25 8.35 -32.20
N HIS A 145 -65.95 7.21 -32.33
CA HIS A 145 -65.38 5.86 -32.27
C HIS A 145 -64.06 5.70 -33.03
N ARG A 146 -64.01 6.17 -34.28
CA ARG A 146 -62.81 6.14 -35.13
C ARG A 146 -61.57 6.85 -34.53
N LYS A 147 -61.76 7.92 -33.75
CA LYS A 147 -60.66 8.63 -33.07
C LYS A 147 -60.16 7.84 -31.86
N VAL A 148 -61.07 7.22 -31.11
CA VAL A 148 -60.76 6.36 -29.96
C VAL A 148 -59.96 5.13 -30.42
N ASP A 149 -60.37 4.49 -31.52
CA ASP A 149 -59.64 3.34 -32.10
C ASP A 149 -58.22 3.72 -32.53
N LYS A 150 -58.05 4.88 -33.19
CA LYS A 150 -56.73 5.39 -33.57
C LYS A 150 -55.82 5.62 -32.35
N ALA A 151 -56.36 6.17 -31.27
CA ALA A 151 -55.62 6.36 -30.02
C ALA A 151 -55.24 5.01 -29.38
N ALA A 152 -56.13 4.02 -29.42
CA ALA A 152 -55.85 2.66 -28.93
C ALA A 152 -54.68 1.99 -29.68
N VAL A 153 -54.61 2.16 -31.00
CA VAL A 153 -53.47 1.66 -31.80
C VAL A 153 -52.16 2.33 -31.40
N LYS A 154 -52.17 3.66 -31.19
CA LYS A 154 -50.97 4.39 -30.72
C LYS A 154 -50.53 3.92 -29.33
N LEU A 155 -51.48 3.72 -28.41
CA LEU A 155 -51.17 3.20 -27.08
C LEU A 155 -50.58 1.79 -27.17
N LYS A 156 -51.16 0.90 -27.99
CA LYS A 156 -50.63 -0.45 -28.18
C LYS A 156 -49.18 -0.41 -28.65
N LYS A 157 -48.86 0.41 -29.66
CA LYS A 157 -47.49 0.59 -30.14
C LYS A 157 -46.55 1.13 -29.06
N ALA A 158 -46.98 2.11 -28.26
CA ALA A 158 -46.21 2.65 -27.15
C ALA A 158 -45.98 1.60 -26.04
N THR A 159 -46.98 0.77 -25.76
CA THR A 159 -46.92 -0.35 -24.80
C THR A 159 -45.89 -1.39 -25.26
N ASP A 160 -45.96 -1.82 -26.52
CA ASP A 160 -45.04 -2.82 -27.07
C ASP A 160 -43.60 -2.30 -27.07
N THR A 161 -43.41 -1.01 -27.38
CA THR A 161 -42.10 -0.36 -27.33
C THR A 161 -41.56 -0.27 -25.90
N TYR A 162 -42.40 0.10 -24.92
CA TYR A 162 -42.00 0.15 -23.52
C TYR A 162 -41.61 -1.23 -23.00
N LYS A 163 -42.42 -2.27 -23.28
CA LYS A 163 -42.11 -3.67 -22.92
C LYS A 163 -40.78 -4.14 -23.51
N LEU A 164 -40.53 -3.84 -24.79
CA LEU A 164 -39.25 -4.15 -25.44
C LEU A 164 -38.05 -3.52 -24.69
N TYR A 165 -38.18 -2.26 -24.27
CA TYR A 165 -37.10 -1.61 -23.50
C TYR A 165 -36.95 -2.17 -22.09
N VAL A 166 -38.04 -2.63 -21.45
CA VAL A 166 -37.97 -3.33 -20.15
C VAL A 166 -37.18 -4.63 -20.28
N GLU A 167 -37.46 -5.43 -21.32
CA GLU A 167 -36.74 -6.68 -21.58
C GLU A 167 -35.26 -6.43 -21.89
N LYS A 168 -34.96 -5.46 -22.77
CA LYS A 168 -33.58 -5.07 -23.08
C LYS A 168 -32.83 -4.56 -21.85
N TYR A 169 -33.49 -3.76 -21.01
CA TYR A 169 -32.91 -3.27 -19.76
C TYR A 169 -32.52 -4.43 -18.85
N SER A 170 -33.38 -5.44 -18.69
CA SER A 170 -33.09 -6.61 -17.85
C SER A 170 -31.81 -7.33 -18.30
N VAL A 171 -31.64 -7.56 -19.60
CA VAL A 171 -30.45 -8.23 -20.16
C VAL A 171 -29.20 -7.39 -19.92
N VAL A 172 -29.25 -6.09 -20.26
CA VAL A 172 -28.10 -5.18 -20.08
C VAL A 172 -27.74 -5.02 -18.60
N LYS A 173 -28.73 -4.98 -17.70
CA LYS A 173 -28.54 -4.92 -16.25
C LYS A 173 -27.77 -6.14 -15.75
N SER A 174 -28.17 -7.34 -16.16
CA SER A 174 -27.48 -8.58 -15.75
C SER A 174 -25.99 -8.57 -16.15
N VAL A 175 -25.68 -8.15 -17.38
CA VAL A 175 -24.30 -8.06 -17.86
C VAL A 175 -23.51 -6.99 -17.09
N PHE A 176 -24.13 -5.84 -16.83
CA PHE A 176 -23.52 -4.78 -16.03
C PHE A 176 -23.19 -5.25 -14.61
N GLU A 177 -24.14 -5.87 -13.91
CA GLU A 177 -23.96 -6.35 -12.54
C GLU A 177 -22.84 -7.40 -12.45
N GLN A 178 -22.82 -8.34 -13.40
CA GLN A 178 -21.75 -9.34 -13.49
C GLN A 178 -20.38 -8.66 -13.66
N LYS A 179 -20.20 -7.85 -14.70
CA LYS A 179 -18.89 -7.22 -14.99
C LYS A 179 -18.44 -6.28 -13.87
N MET A 180 -19.37 -5.56 -13.26
CA MET A 180 -19.06 -4.69 -12.12
C MET A 180 -18.58 -5.49 -10.92
N THR A 181 -19.21 -6.62 -10.63
CA THR A 181 -18.81 -7.50 -9.52
C THR A 181 -17.41 -8.06 -9.75
N GLU A 182 -17.16 -8.61 -10.95
CA GLU A 182 -15.84 -9.14 -11.33
C GLU A 182 -14.75 -8.05 -11.26
N THR A 183 -15.07 -6.82 -11.70
CA THR A 183 -14.12 -5.69 -11.65
C THR A 183 -13.85 -5.22 -10.22
N ALA A 184 -14.88 -5.17 -9.37
CA ALA A 184 -14.74 -4.80 -7.97
C ALA A 184 -13.84 -5.80 -7.23
N GLN A 185 -14.08 -7.11 -7.43
CA GLN A 185 -13.23 -8.16 -6.85
C GLN A 185 -11.79 -8.03 -7.32
N LYS A 186 -11.58 -7.83 -8.63
CA LYS A 186 -10.24 -7.63 -9.18
C LYS A 186 -9.49 -6.45 -8.55
N PHE A 187 -10.18 -5.32 -8.34
CA PHE A 187 -9.57 -4.17 -7.66
C PHE A 187 -9.25 -4.46 -6.19
N GLN A 188 -10.10 -5.21 -5.50
CA GLN A 188 -9.82 -5.66 -4.14
C GLN A 188 -8.59 -6.57 -4.10
N ASP A 189 -8.50 -7.57 -4.98
CA ASP A 189 -7.36 -8.50 -5.03
C ASP A 189 -6.03 -7.78 -5.28
N ILE A 190 -6.05 -6.74 -6.14
CA ILE A 190 -4.89 -5.90 -6.41
C ILE A 190 -4.47 -5.13 -5.16
N GLU A 191 -5.41 -4.51 -4.45
CA GLU A 191 -5.12 -3.76 -3.22
C GLU A 191 -4.61 -4.70 -2.11
N GLU A 192 -5.24 -5.85 -1.91
CA GLU A 192 -4.80 -6.83 -0.91
C GLU A 192 -3.40 -7.36 -1.21
N THR A 193 -3.13 -7.69 -2.48
CA THR A 193 -1.79 -8.08 -2.93
C THR A 193 -0.78 -6.98 -2.67
N HIS A 194 -1.17 -5.71 -2.91
CA HIS A 194 -0.33 -4.56 -2.65
C HIS A 194 0.01 -4.40 -1.17
N LEU A 195 -1.00 -4.40 -0.31
CA LEU A 195 -0.84 -4.26 1.13
C LEU A 195 -0.01 -5.40 1.72
N LEU A 196 -0.23 -6.64 1.26
CA LEU A 196 0.57 -7.79 1.66
C LEU A 196 2.03 -7.66 1.25
N HIS A 197 2.32 -7.17 0.05
CA HIS A 197 3.68 -6.97 -0.41
C HIS A 197 4.39 -5.86 0.40
N MET A 198 3.73 -4.71 0.58
CA MET A 198 4.24 -3.61 1.42
C MET A 198 4.51 -4.07 2.85
N LYS A 199 3.58 -4.82 3.45
CA LYS A 199 3.74 -5.40 4.78
C LYS A 199 4.99 -6.29 4.86
N LYS A 200 5.22 -7.18 3.88
CA LYS A 200 6.40 -8.05 3.86
C LYS A 200 7.71 -7.25 3.83
N ILE A 201 7.77 -6.18 3.02
CA ILE A 201 8.96 -5.30 2.97
C ILE A 201 9.21 -4.66 4.35
N ILE A 202 8.15 -4.18 5.01
CA ILE A 202 8.25 -3.60 6.36
C ILE A 202 8.67 -4.67 7.40
N GLU A 203 8.13 -5.87 7.31
CA GLU A 203 8.51 -6.98 8.19
C GLU A 203 10.00 -7.37 8.02
N SER A 204 10.50 -7.38 6.79
CA SER A 204 11.93 -7.59 6.50
C SER A 204 12.82 -6.55 7.20
N PHE A 205 12.38 -5.29 7.25
CA PHE A 205 13.07 -4.25 8.02
C PHE A 205 13.05 -4.52 9.54
N VAL A 206 11.90 -4.90 10.11
CA VAL A 206 11.73 -5.09 11.57
C VAL A 206 12.45 -6.34 12.09
N ILE A 207 12.33 -7.48 11.40
CA ILE A 207 12.94 -8.75 11.83
C ILE A 207 14.47 -8.62 11.89
N GLN A 208 15.06 -7.85 10.98
CA GLN A 208 16.50 -7.62 10.97
C GLN A 208 16.96 -6.75 12.14
N LYS A 209 16.17 -5.76 12.55
CA LYS A 209 16.44 -5.00 13.80
C LYS A 209 16.45 -5.88 15.05
N PHE A 210 15.60 -6.88 15.11
CA PHE A 210 15.59 -7.85 16.22
C PHE A 210 16.75 -8.86 16.16
N ALA A 211 17.26 -9.18 14.97
CA ALA A 211 18.44 -10.03 14.83
C ALA A 211 19.72 -9.30 15.27
N GLU A 212 19.85 -7.99 14.98
CA GLU A 212 20.94 -7.14 15.45
C GLU A 212 20.98 -7.01 16.98
N SER A 213 19.81 -6.91 17.65
CA SER A 213 19.74 -6.81 19.11
C SER A 213 20.10 -8.11 19.84
N LYS A 214 19.94 -9.27 19.18
CA LYS A 214 20.34 -10.59 19.72
C LYS A 214 21.78 -10.97 19.36
N GLY A 215 22.33 -10.44 18.27
CA GLY A 215 23.70 -10.73 17.80
C GLY A 215 24.84 -10.09 18.60
N THR A 216 24.54 -9.17 19.52
CA THR A 216 25.52 -8.52 20.39
C THR A 216 25.88 -9.33 21.65
N VAL A 217 25.15 -10.43 21.94
CA VAL A 217 25.51 -11.38 23.00
C VAL A 217 26.18 -12.60 22.38
N LYS A 218 27.42 -12.42 21.91
CA LYS A 218 28.34 -13.55 21.75
C LYS A 218 29.30 -13.47 22.94
N GLU A 219 28.96 -14.16 24.03
CA GLU A 219 29.87 -14.39 25.14
C GLU A 219 31.20 -14.90 24.58
N ARG A 220 32.25 -14.11 24.72
CA ARG A 220 33.62 -14.61 24.57
C ARG A 220 33.97 -15.32 25.87
N PRO A 221 34.63 -16.48 25.83
CA PRO A 221 35.04 -17.18 27.05
C PRO A 221 35.90 -16.22 27.88
N ASP A 222 35.52 -16.07 29.15
CA ASP A 222 36.18 -15.27 30.16
C ASP A 222 37.67 -15.66 30.25
N LYS A 223 38.51 -14.97 29.48
CA LYS A 223 39.93 -14.86 29.79
C LYS A 223 40.05 -13.70 30.75
N ARG A 224 39.70 -13.99 32.01
CA ARG A 224 39.81 -13.09 33.15
C ARG A 224 41.18 -12.42 33.10
N LEU A 225 41.17 -11.13 32.76
CA LEU A 225 42.36 -10.29 32.77
C LEU A 225 42.84 -10.27 34.22
N LYS A 226 43.95 -10.95 34.52
CA LYS A 226 44.57 -11.02 35.86
C LYS A 226 45.16 -9.66 36.25
N ILE A 227 44.31 -8.66 36.45
CA ILE A 227 44.72 -7.33 36.97
C ILE A 227 44.22 -7.14 38.41
N THR A 228 43.27 -7.95 38.88
CA THR A 228 42.75 -7.85 40.26
C THR A 228 43.63 -8.54 41.31
N ASP A 229 44.44 -9.53 40.95
CA ASP A 229 45.26 -10.27 41.93
C ASP A 229 46.48 -9.46 42.41
N SER A 230 46.98 -8.50 41.62
CA SER A 230 48.11 -7.65 42.04
C SER A 230 47.70 -6.48 42.94
N LEU A 231 46.44 -6.02 42.86
CA LEU A 231 45.92 -4.95 43.72
C LEU A 231 45.46 -5.50 45.09
N TYR A 232 44.97 -6.74 45.15
CA TYR A 232 44.57 -7.35 46.41
C TYR A 232 45.77 -7.77 47.28
N LEU A 233 46.90 -8.15 46.67
CA LEU A 233 48.14 -8.46 47.40
C LEU A 233 48.93 -7.21 47.84
N GLY A 234 48.69 -6.05 47.20
CA GLY A 234 49.37 -4.78 47.54
C GLY A 234 48.69 -3.98 48.66
N LEU A 235 47.39 -4.20 48.90
CA LEU A 235 46.64 -3.51 49.96
C LEU A 235 46.58 -4.30 51.27
N SER A 236 46.85 -5.60 51.25
CA SER A 236 46.89 -6.45 52.46
C SER A 236 48.20 -6.33 53.28
N THR A 237 49.19 -5.59 52.80
CA THR A 237 50.47 -5.36 53.52
C THR A 237 50.56 -4.01 54.25
N TRP A 238 49.52 -3.18 54.20
CA TRP A 238 49.47 -1.86 54.86
C TRP A 238 48.46 -1.77 56.03
N SER A 239 48.06 -2.90 56.62
CA SER A 239 47.15 -2.92 57.79
C SER A 239 47.55 -3.85 58.93
N LEU A 240 48.81 -4.30 58.99
CA LEU A 240 49.33 -5.00 60.18
C LEU A 240 50.78 -4.56 60.48
N GLY A 241 50.92 -3.77 61.56
CA GLY A 241 52.16 -3.19 62.12
C GLY A 241 51.87 -1.72 62.47
N VAL A 242 51.66 -1.30 63.72
CA VAL A 242 52.57 -1.35 64.88
C VAL A 242 54.01 -1.03 64.47
#